data_AF-Q6V8L4-F1
#
_entry.id   AF-Q6V8L4-F1
#
_cell.length_a   1.000
_cell.length_b   1.000
_cell.length_c   1.000
_cell.angle_alpha   90.00
_cell.angle_beta   90.00
_cell.angle_gamma   90.00
#
_symmetry.space_group_name_H-M   'P 1'
#
loop_
_entity.id
_entity.type
_entity.pdbx_description
1 polymer ?
#
loop_
_entity_poly.entity_id
_entity_poly.type
_entity_poly.pdbx_seq_one_letter_code
_entity_poly.pdbx_strand_id
1 'polypeptide(L)' 'KVLQAGSSRPWQEVLKDMVGSDTLDAQPLLNYFQPVTQWLQEQNRQNGEVLGWPEYQWRPPLPDNYPEGI' A
#
# COMPACT_ATOMS: atom_id res chain seq x y z
N LYS A 1 -13.51 9.21 -22.59
CA LYS A 1 -14.62 8.26 -22.28
C LYS A 1 -14.86 8.11 -20.78
N VAL A 2 -13.89 7.66 -19.98
CA VAL A 2 -14.06 7.49 -18.51
C VAL A 2 -14.37 8.80 -17.79
N LEU A 3 -13.52 9.82 -17.92
CA LEU A 3 -13.74 11.12 -17.26
C LEU A 3 -15.02 11.83 -17.75
N GLN A 4 -15.41 11.61 -19.01
CA GLN A 4 -16.62 12.17 -19.60
C GLN A 4 -17.89 11.52 -19.04
N ALA A 5 -17.83 10.25 -18.60
CA ALA A 5 -18.98 9.56 -18.01
C ALA A 5 -19.37 10.16 -16.65
N GLY A 6 -18.43 10.78 -15.91
CA GLY A 6 -18.71 11.35 -14.59
C GLY A 6 -19.46 10.36 -13.69
N SER A 7 -20.56 10.80 -13.08
CA SER A 7 -21.45 9.95 -12.28
C SER A 7 -22.69 9.46 -13.05
N SER A 8 -22.73 9.61 -14.38
CA SER A 8 -23.91 9.26 -15.20
C SER A 8 -24.11 7.76 -15.42
N ARG A 9 -23.06 6.94 -15.19
CA ARG A 9 -23.06 5.49 -15.33
C ARG A 9 -22.51 4.83 -14.06
N PRO A 10 -22.92 3.60 -13.72
CA PRO A 10 -22.30 2.83 -12.64
C PRO A 10 -20.79 2.69 -12.88
N TRP A 11 -19.98 2.87 -11.84
CA TRP A 11 -18.52 2.85 -11.95
C TRP A 11 -18.00 1.49 -12.45
N GLN A 12 -18.70 0.39 -12.15
CA GLN A 12 -18.36 -0.96 -12.62
C GLN A 12 -18.40 -1.08 -14.14
N GLU A 13 -19.40 -0.46 -14.79
CA GLU A 13 -19.50 -0.47 -16.25
C GLU A 13 -18.38 0.36 -16.88
N VAL A 14 -18.10 1.53 -16.30
CA VAL A 14 -17.03 2.41 -16.77
C VAL A 14 -15.66 1.74 -16.59
N LEU A 15 -15.47 1.00 -15.50
CA LEU A 15 -14.26 0.21 -15.24
C LEU A 15 -14.15 -0.93 -16.26
N LYS A 16 -15.23 -1.67 -16.51
CA LYS A 16 -15.26 -2.77 -17.49
C LYS A 16 -14.92 -2.30 -18.90
N ASP A 17 -15.45 -1.14 -19.31
CA ASP A 17 -15.14 -0.53 -20.59
C ASP A 17 -13.66 -0.11 -20.70
N MET A 18 -13.01 0.21 -19.59
CA MET A 18 -11.62 0.71 -19.55
C MET A 18 -10.59 -0.42 -19.42
N VAL A 19 -10.80 -1.36 -18.49
CA VAL A 19 -9.81 -2.37 -18.10
C VAL A 19 -10.30 -3.81 -18.30
N GLY A 20 -11.52 -3.99 -18.81
CA GLY A 20 -12.10 -5.32 -19.07
C GLY A 20 -12.68 -6.03 -17.84
N SER A 21 -12.54 -5.45 -16.64
CA SER A 21 -13.09 -5.96 -15.38
C SER A 21 -14.14 -5.01 -14.80
N ASP A 22 -15.23 -5.54 -14.25
CA ASP A 22 -16.26 -4.79 -13.51
C ASP A 22 -16.00 -4.74 -11.99
N THR A 23 -14.88 -5.29 -11.54
CA THR A 23 -14.51 -5.37 -10.12
C THR A 23 -13.12 -4.81 -9.85
N LEU A 24 -12.89 -4.37 -8.61
CA LEU A 24 -11.56 -3.97 -8.15
C LEU A 24 -10.67 -5.19 -8.03
N ASP A 25 -9.50 -5.12 -8.67
CA ASP A 25 -8.50 -6.17 -8.66
C ASP A 25 -7.14 -5.58 -8.24
N ALA A 26 -6.51 -6.21 -7.24
CA ALA A 26 -5.17 -5.84 -6.79
C ALA A 26 -4.06 -6.46 -7.66
N GLN A 27 -4.35 -7.43 -8.54
CA GLN A 27 -3.34 -8.10 -9.37
C GLN A 27 -2.48 -7.11 -10.19
N PRO A 28 -3.02 -6.08 -10.88
CA PRO A 28 -2.18 -5.14 -11.61
C PRO A 28 -1.18 -4.40 -10.72
N LEU A 29 -1.58 -4.07 -9.48
CA LEU A 29 -0.71 -3.42 -8.49
C LEU A 29 0.39 -4.38 -8.01
N LEU A 30 0.02 -5.62 -7.68
CA LEU A 30 0.97 -6.64 -7.24
C LEU A 30 1.98 -6.98 -8.33
N ASN A 31 1.54 -7.09 -9.59
CA ASN A 31 2.41 -7.34 -10.74
C ASN A 31 3.41 -6.20 -10.95
N TYR A 32 2.96 -4.95 -10.80
CA TYR A 32 3.85 -3.78 -10.91
C TYR A 32 4.97 -3.80 -9.85
N PHE A 33 4.64 -4.15 -8.60
CA PHE A 33 5.61 -4.18 -7.49
C PHE A 33 6.33 -5.51 -7.30
N GLN A 34 6.03 -6.54 -8.10
CA GLN A 34 6.56 -7.89 -7.92
C GLN A 34 8.10 -7.94 -7.69
N PRO A 35 8.95 -7.24 -8.47
CA PRO A 35 10.39 -7.33 -8.29
C PRO A 35 10.86 -6.82 -6.93
N VAL A 36 10.34 -5.67 -6.48
CA VAL A 36 10.71 -5.09 -5.19
C VAL A 36 10.08 -5.85 -4.03
N THR A 37 8.87 -6.39 -4.18
CA THR A 37 8.25 -7.26 -3.19
C THR A 37 9.12 -8.50 -2.93
N GLN A 38 9.61 -9.16 -3.98
CA GLN A 38 10.50 -10.31 -3.84
C GLN A 38 11.82 -9.93 -3.18
N TRP A 39 12.43 -8.82 -3.60
CA TRP A 39 13.68 -8.34 -3.01
C TRP A 39 13.53 -8.02 -1.51
N LEU A 40 12.48 -7.29 -1.11
CA LEU A 40 12.23 -6.96 0.30
C LEU A 40 12.00 -8.20 1.16
N GLN A 41 11.27 -9.19 0.66
CA GLN A 41 11.07 -10.46 1.35
C GLN A 41 12.39 -11.17 1.61
N GLU A 42 13.28 -11.20 0.62
CA GLU A 42 14.61 -11.79 0.75
C GLU A 42 15.46 -11.02 1.78
N GLN A 43 15.49 -9.69 1.70
CA GLN A 43 16.31 -8.86 2.61
C GLN A 43 15.83 -8.96 4.06
N ASN A 44 14.52 -8.88 4.30
CA ASN A 44 13.97 -9.04 5.65
C ASN A 44 14.34 -10.41 6.24
N ARG A 45 14.32 -11.47 5.43
CA ARG A 45 14.75 -12.81 5.86
C ARG A 45 16.25 -12.87 6.16
N GLN A 46 17.08 -12.28 5.30
CA GLN A 46 18.54 -12.27 5.49
C GLN A 46 18.97 -11.49 6.75
N ASN A 47 18.27 -10.39 7.04
CA ASN A 47 18.54 -9.55 8.22
C ASN A 47 17.87 -10.09 9.50
N GLY A 48 16.97 -11.07 9.38
CA GLY A 48 16.21 -11.60 10.52
C GLY A 48 15.17 -10.61 11.07
N GLU A 49 14.63 -9.74 10.23
CA GLU A 49 13.62 -8.76 10.62
C GLU A 49 12.31 -9.43 11.04
N VAL A 50 11.63 -8.83 12.03
CA VAL A 50 10.30 -9.28 12.45
C VAL A 50 9.23 -8.51 11.69
N LEU A 51 8.46 -9.20 10.86
CA LEU A 51 7.32 -8.59 10.17
C LEU A 51 6.16 -8.35 11.13
N GLY A 52 5.69 -7.10 11.19
CA GLY A 52 4.66 -6.65 12.11
C GLY A 52 5.25 -6.02 13.37
N TRP A 53 4.44 -5.91 14.41
CA TRP A 53 4.79 -5.23 15.66
C TRP A 53 4.35 -6.10 16.86
N PRO A 54 5.11 -7.15 17.21
CA PRO A 54 4.78 -7.99 18.37
C PRO A 54 4.79 -7.19 19.68
N GLU A 55 5.66 -6.19 19.79
CA GLU A 55 5.70 -5.23 20.90
C GLU A 55 4.68 -4.09 20.72
N TYR A 56 3.41 -4.43 20.52
CA TYR A 56 2.35 -3.45 20.20
C TYR A 56 2.06 -2.41 21.31
N GLN A 57 2.58 -2.62 22.53
CA GLN A 57 2.45 -1.68 23.65
C GLN A 57 3.57 -0.64 23.69
N TRP A 58 4.62 -0.81 22.87
CA TRP A 58 5.78 0.06 22.87
C TRP A 58 5.39 1.52 22.56
N ARG A 59 6.00 2.45 23.29
CA ARG A 59 5.91 3.89 23.06
C ARG A 59 7.30 4.49 23.25
N PRO A 60 7.74 5.40 22.37
CA PRO A 60 9.03 6.05 22.55
C PRO A 60 9.01 6.99 23.76
N PRO A 61 10.13 7.15 24.47
CA PRO A 61 10.25 8.16 25.52
C PRO A 61 10.24 9.57 24.91
N LEU A 62 9.91 10.57 25.74
CA LEU A 62 10.09 11.97 25.36
C LEU A 62 11.59 12.29 25.30
N PRO A 63 12.06 13.04 24.29
CA PRO A 63 13.41 13.60 24.30
C PRO A 63 13.62 14.52 25.51
N ASP A 64 14.84 14.54 26.05
CA ASP A 64 15.17 15.29 27.28
C ASP A 64 14.78 16.78 27.23
N ASN A 65 14.88 17.40 26.05
CA ASN A 65 14.61 18.82 25.82
C ASN A 65 13.27 19.07 25.09
N TYR A 66 12.30 18.16 25.15
CA TYR A 66 11.01 18.38 24.48
C TYR A 66 10.07 19.29 25.29
N PRO A 67 9.41 20.31 24.70
CA PRO A 67 9.43 20.68 23.28
C PRO A 67 10.49 21.73 22.90
N GLU A 68 11.27 22.25 23.85
CA GLU A 68 12.26 23.31 23.62
C GLU A 68 13.67 22.78 23.43
N GLY A 69 14.08 22.59 22.18
CA GLY A 69 15.45 22.25 21.80
C GLY A 69 15.63 22.28 20.28
N ILE A 70 16.20 23.37 19.77
CA ILE A 70 16.84 23.41 18.44
C ILE A 70 18.29 22.97 18.63
#